data_AF-A0A2M8KNE1-F1
#
_entry.id   AF-A0A2M8KNE1-F1
#
_cell.length_a   1.000
_cell.length_b   1.000
_cell.length_c   1.000
_cell.angle_alpha   90.00
_cell.angle_beta   90.00
_cell.angle_gamma   90.00
#
_symmetry.space_group_name_H-M   'P 1'
#
loop_
_entity.id
_entity.type
_entity.pdbx_description
1 polymer ?
#
loop_
_entity_poly.entity_id
_entity_poly.type
_entity_poly.pdbx_seq_one_letter_code
_entity_poly.pdbx_strand_id
1 'polypeptide(L)'
;YTKLHSKFLELFGDEIDFKTLHRKNPLFLFEVIKDGQLLYGDEACYNDFIINILNRYRDIKPLLDLREKCLGKKNIQLQQLYA
;
A
#
# COMPACT_ATOMS: atom_id res chain seq x y z
N TYR A 1 -8.76 -8.31 -17.02
CA TYR A 1 -7.71 -8.45 -15.99
C TYR A 1 -6.71 -9.54 -16.38
N THR A 2 -7.14 -10.78 -16.58
CA THR A 2 -6.29 -11.93 -16.98
C THR A 2 -5.47 -11.70 -18.26
N LYS A 3 -6.05 -11.14 -19.33
CA LYS A 3 -5.31 -10.90 -20.60
C LYS A 3 -4.16 -9.89 -20.47
N LEU A 4 -4.29 -8.87 -19.63
CA LEU A 4 -3.23 -7.88 -19.42
C LEU A 4 -2.13 -8.46 -18.53
N HIS A 5 -2.52 -9.19 -17.49
CA HIS A 5 -1.60 -9.89 -16.61
C HIS A 5 -0.71 -10.87 -17.37
N SER A 6 -1.29 -11.72 -18.23
CA SER A 6 -0.52 -12.67 -19.06
C SER A 6 0.49 -11.97 -19.98
N LYS A 7 0.11 -10.85 -20.61
CA LYS A 7 1.03 -10.07 -21.46
C LYS A 7 2.18 -9.45 -20.68
N PHE A 8 1.94 -9.00 -19.45
CA PHE A 8 3.00 -8.46 -18.60
C PHE A 8 3.96 -9.56 -18.15
N LEU A 9 3.45 -10.74 -17.78
CA LEU A 9 4.29 -11.89 -17.46
C LEU A 9 5.18 -12.31 -18.65
N GLU A 10 4.64 -12.31 -19.87
CA GLU A 10 5.42 -12.57 -21.08
C GLU A 10 6.56 -11.56 -21.29
N LEU A 11 6.36 -10.30 -20.89
CA LEU A 11 7.33 -9.21 -21.13
C LEU A 11 8.37 -9.05 -20.02
N PHE A 12 8.00 -9.21 -18.74
CA PHE A 12 8.92 -8.99 -17.61
C PHE A 12 9.17 -10.23 -16.74
N GLY A 13 8.66 -11.40 -17.12
CA GLY A 13 8.87 -12.67 -16.43
C GLY A 13 7.88 -12.94 -15.29
N ASP A 14 8.18 -13.97 -14.49
CA ASP A 14 7.25 -14.54 -13.51
C ASP A 14 7.16 -13.76 -12.18
N GLU A 15 8.06 -12.80 -11.95
CA GLU A 15 8.16 -12.05 -10.68
C GLU A 15 7.45 -10.68 -10.72
N ILE A 16 6.26 -10.63 -11.33
CA ILE A 16 5.46 -9.41 -11.43
C ILE A 16 4.19 -9.55 -10.60
N ASP A 17 3.95 -8.61 -9.68
CA ASP A 17 2.64 -8.44 -9.05
C ASP A 17 1.91 -7.22 -9.63
N PHE A 18 0.75 -7.46 -10.24
CA PHE A 18 -0.08 -6.40 -10.80
C PHE A 18 -1.29 -6.11 -9.91
N LYS A 19 -1.35 -4.88 -9.36
CA LYS A 19 -2.47 -4.44 -8.51
C LYS A 19 -3.26 -3.30 -9.15
N THR A 20 -4.58 -3.37 -9.03
CA THR A 20 -5.44 -2.21 -9.24
C THR A 20 -5.38 -1.29 -8.02
N LEU A 21 -5.28 0.01 -8.22
CA LEU A 21 -5.23 0.99 -7.11
C LEU A 21 -6.62 1.45 -6.66
N HIS A 22 -7.63 1.28 -7.51
CA HIS A 22 -9.00 1.68 -7.20
C HIS A 22 -9.55 0.95 -5.95
N ARG A 23 -10.12 1.73 -5.02
CA ARG A 23 -10.69 1.26 -3.73
C ARG A 23 -9.73 0.47 -2.83
N LYS A 24 -8.42 0.60 -3.01
CA LYS A 24 -7.46 0.02 -2.06
C LYS A 24 -7.41 0.80 -0.75
N ASN A 25 -6.95 0.13 0.30
CA ASN A 25 -6.75 0.72 1.63
C ASN A 25 -5.74 1.88 1.53
N PRO A 26 -6.01 3.04 2.17
CA PRO A 26 -5.08 4.16 2.20
C PRO A 26 -3.64 3.80 2.63
N LEU A 27 -3.45 2.83 3.54
CA LEU A 27 -2.10 2.37 3.92
C LEU A 27 -1.35 1.76 2.73
N PHE A 28 -2.00 0.87 1.99
CA PHE A 28 -1.39 0.26 0.81
C PHE A 28 -1.09 1.32 -0.26
N LEU A 29 -2.03 2.23 -0.48
CA LEU A 29 -1.87 3.31 -1.44
C LEU A 29 -0.73 4.27 -1.05
N PHE A 30 -0.54 4.52 0.24
CA PHE A 30 0.58 5.31 0.75
C PHE A 30 1.93 4.65 0.41
N GLU A 31 2.09 3.35 0.66
CA GLU A 31 3.32 2.64 0.28
C GLU A 31 3.56 2.68 -1.24
N VAL A 32 2.50 2.60 -2.05
CA VAL A 32 2.61 2.74 -3.51
C VAL A 32 3.15 4.11 -3.92
N ILE A 33 2.66 5.21 -3.34
CA ILE A 33 3.11 6.57 -3.73
C ILE A 33 4.43 6.98 -3.09
N LYS A 34 4.83 6.32 -1.99
CA LYS A 34 6.04 6.66 -1.25
C LYS A 34 7.30 6.33 -2.04
N ASP A 35 7.33 5.15 -2.65
CA ASP A 35 8.49 4.64 -3.40
C ASP A 35 8.18 4.39 -4.89
N GLY A 36 6.93 4.60 -5.31
CA GLY A 36 6.48 4.37 -6.69
C GLY A 36 6.80 5.50 -7.65
N GLN A 37 6.83 5.15 -8.94
CA GLN A 37 7.09 6.08 -10.03
C GLN A 37 5.97 6.01 -11.07
N LEU A 38 5.59 7.17 -11.62
CA LEU A 38 4.65 7.23 -12.73
C LEU A 38 5.34 6.77 -14.02
N LEU A 39 4.97 5.59 -14.50
CA LEU A 39 5.50 5.06 -15.77
C LEU A 39 4.70 5.54 -17.00
N TYR A 40 3.41 5.83 -16.81
CA TYR A 40 2.51 6.26 -17.88
C TYR A 40 1.30 7.00 -17.31
N GLY A 41 0.92 8.11 -17.92
CA GLY A 41 -0.27 8.89 -17.57
C GLY A 41 -0.02 10.39 -17.59
N ASP A 42 -1.05 11.15 -17.25
CA ASP A 42 -0.98 12.60 -17.08
C ASP A 42 -0.43 12.97 -15.70
N GLU A 43 0.51 13.91 -15.67
CA GLU A 43 1.20 14.32 -14.45
C GLU A 43 0.28 15.06 -13.48
N ALA A 44 -0.64 15.89 -13.99
CA ALA A 44 -1.61 16.58 -13.15
C ALA A 44 -2.56 15.57 -12.45
N CYS A 45 -3.08 14.60 -13.19
CA CYS A 45 -3.88 13.50 -12.63
C CYS A 45 -3.10 12.70 -11.57
N TYR A 46 -1.80 12.46 -11.80
CA TYR A 46 -0.95 11.76 -10.84
C TYR A 46 -0.73 12.57 -9.56
N ASN A 47 -0.50 13.88 -9.68
CA ASN A 47 -0.36 14.77 -8.53
C ASN A 47 -1.64 14.84 -7.70
N ASP A 48 -2.81 14.95 -8.35
CA ASP A 48 -4.11 14.91 -7.67
C ASP A 48 -4.32 13.58 -6.93
N PHE A 49 -3.91 12.47 -7.54
CA PHE A 49 -3.94 11.15 -6.93
C PHE A 49 -3.06 11.06 -5.68
N ILE A 50 -1.82 11.58 -5.75
CA ILE A 50 -0.90 11.65 -4.60
C ILE A 50 -1.53 12.47 -3.46
N ILE A 51 -2.02 13.68 -3.75
CA ILE A 51 -2.60 14.57 -2.75
C ILE A 51 -3.78 13.89 -2.05
N ASN A 52 -4.64 13.21 -2.80
CA ASN A 52 -5.76 12.46 -2.24
C ASN A 52 -5.30 11.37 -1.25
N ILE A 53 -4.28 10.60 -1.62
CA ILE A 53 -3.76 9.52 -0.78
C ILE A 53 -3.09 10.05 0.47
N LEU A 54 -2.27 11.11 0.35
CA LEU A 54 -1.61 11.73 1.50
C LEU A 54 -2.61 12.22 2.54
N ASN A 55 -3.71 12.83 2.11
CA ASN A 55 -4.78 13.26 3.01
C ASN A 55 -5.44 12.06 3.70
N ARG A 56 -5.83 11.03 2.93
CA ARG A 56 -6.45 9.83 3.50
C ARG A 56 -5.53 9.08 4.45
N TYR A 57 -4.23 9.02 4.15
CA TYR A 57 -3.24 8.40 5.02
C TYR A 57 -3.07 9.19 6.31
N ARG A 58 -2.98 10.53 6.22
CA ARG A 58 -2.91 11.42 7.38
C ARG A 58 -4.09 11.19 8.33
N ASP A 59 -5.30 11.04 7.78
CA ASP A 59 -6.51 10.80 8.59
C ASP A 59 -6.46 9.46 9.34
N ILE A 60 -5.93 8.40 8.71
CA ILE A 60 -5.87 7.07 9.34
C ILE A 60 -4.61 6.84 10.19
N LYS A 61 -3.57 7.67 10.04
CA LYS A 61 -2.27 7.47 10.70
C LYS A 61 -2.38 7.33 12.23
N PRO A 62 -3.18 8.14 12.95
CA PRO A 62 -3.33 7.96 14.40
C PRO A 62 -3.91 6.60 14.78
N LEU A 63 -4.81 6.04 13.96
CA LEU A 63 -5.40 4.72 14.19
C LEU A 63 -4.39 3.60 13.94
N LEU A 64 -3.54 3.76 12.92
CA LEU A 64 -2.44 2.83 12.65
C LEU A 64 -1.44 2.83 13.82
N ASP A 65 -1.10 4.00 14.35
CA ASP A 65 -0.18 4.13 15.49
C ASP A 65 -0.75 3.49 16.76
N LEU A 66 -2.06 3.64 16.99
CA LEU A 66 -2.74 2.98 18.10
C LEU A 66 -2.72 1.46 17.92
N ARG A 67 -2.98 0.96 16.70
CA ARG A 67 -2.93 -0.47 16.39
C ARG A 67 -1.55 -1.04 16.68
N GLU A 68 -0.48 -0.38 16.25
CA GLU A 68 0.89 -0.82 16.51
C GLU A 68 1.20 -0.87 18.01
N LYS A 69 0.80 0.14 18.78
CA LYS A 69 0.94 0.13 20.24
C LYS A 69 0.21 -1.05 20.89
N CYS A 70 -1.01 -1.34 20.45
CA CYS A 70 -1.78 -2.48 20.98
C CYS A 70 -1.13 -3.83 20.64
N LEU A 71 -0.66 -4.00 19.40
CA LEU A 71 0.03 -5.21 18.98
C LEU A 71 1.35 -5.41 19.74
N GLY A 72 2.12 -4.35 19.95
CA GLY A 72 3.35 -4.39 20.75
C GLY A 72 3.08 -4.87 22.19
N LYS A 73 2.05 -4.29 22.85
CA LYS A 73 1.63 -4.75 24.19
C LYS A 73 1.24 -6.22 24.22
N LYS A 74 0.48 -6.68 23.21
CA LYS A 74 0.03 -8.07 23.12
C LYS A 74 1.20 -9.04 22.92
N ASN A 75 2.17 -8.68 22.08
CA ASN A 75 3.36 -9.49 21.85
C ASN A 75 4.21 -9.65 23.12
N ILE A 76 4.39 -8.58 23.90
CA ILE A 76 5.09 -8.65 25.19
C ILE A 76 4.38 -9.61 26.15
N GLN A 77 3.05 -9.54 26.24
CA GLN A 77 2.28 -10.46 27.08
C GLN A 77 2.42 -11.91 26.64
N LEU A 78 2.39 -12.17 25.33
CA LEU A 78 2.56 -13.52 24.79
C LEU A 78 3.96 -14.06 25.09
N GLN A 79 5.00 -13.24 24.95
CA GLN A 79 6.36 -13.64 25.32
C GLN A 79 6.47 -14.01 26.80
N GLN A 80 5.81 -13.26 27.69
CA GLN A 80 5.80 -13.58 29.13
C GLN A 80 5.03 -14.86 29.48
N LEU A 81 4.04 -15.26 28.67
CA LEU A 81 3.23 -16.46 28.89
C LEU A 81 3.88 -17.74 28.33
N TYR A 82 4.75 -17.61 27.33
CA TYR A 82 5.36 -18.72 26.59
C TYR A 82 6.89 -18.74 26.67
N ALA A 83 7.50 -17.94 27.55
CA ALA A 83 8.92 -17.98 27.93
C ALA A 83 9.09 -18.75 29.24
#